data_AF-A0A3D3CUJ1-F1
#
_entry.id   AF-A0A3D3CUJ1-F1
#
_cell.length_a   1.000
_cell.length_b   1.000
_cell.length_c   1.000
_cell.angle_alpha   90.00
_cell.angle_beta   90.00
_cell.angle_gamma   90.00
#
_symmetry.space_group_name_H-M   'P 1'
#
loop_
_entity.id
_entity.type
_entity.pdbx_description
1 polymer ?
#
loop_
_entity_poly.entity_id
_entity_poly.type
_entity_poly.pdbx_seq_one_letter_code
_entity_poly.pdbx_strand_id
1 'polypeptide(L)'
;MISIELNMRRILIFFLSCLAAASKAQNPIGIPDIINYYNSSYGAGAENRSIVEDQNGVMYFANLEGLLSFDGSTWKLYSLPNKSIVRSLAMGKDNRIYAGGQDDFGYFSPDRNGKLVFTSLKPLLSKKNYSFTDIWNIVTMGNDVFFRSKESIFQYNSNSITVYPA
;
A
#
# COMPACT_ATOMS: atom_id res chain seq x y z
N MET A 1 1.12 75.01 0.43
CA MET A 1 0.25 74.00 -0.20
C MET A 1 1.05 72.78 -0.66
N ILE A 2 2.03 72.94 -1.55
CA ILE A 2 2.90 71.85 -2.09
C ILE A 2 3.62 71.02 -1.00
N SER A 3 4.18 71.65 0.04
CA SER A 3 4.88 70.92 1.11
C SER A 3 3.95 70.08 2.00
N ILE A 4 2.67 70.46 2.11
CA ILE A 4 1.67 69.73 2.89
C ILE A 4 1.27 68.45 2.14
N GLU A 5 1.09 68.54 0.83
CA GLU A 5 0.80 67.38 -0.03
C GLU A 5 1.96 66.37 -0.05
N LEU A 6 3.21 66.85 -0.10
CA LEU A 6 4.38 65.99 -0.08
C LEU A 6 4.52 65.20 1.24
N ASN A 7 4.22 65.85 2.36
CA ASN A 7 4.22 65.22 3.68
C ASN A 7 3.07 64.21 3.81
N MET A 8 1.89 64.54 3.28
CA MET A 8 0.74 63.62 3.24
C MET A 8 1.02 62.36 2.41
N ARG A 9 1.72 62.50 1.28
CA ARG A 9 2.16 61.36 0.45
C ARG A 9 3.14 60.45 1.18
N ARG A 10 4.08 61.03 1.94
CA ARG A 10 5.06 60.26 2.73
C ARG A 10 4.39 59.48 3.86
N ILE A 11 3.44 60.10 4.56
CA ILE A 11 2.65 59.45 5.61
C ILE A 11 1.84 58.29 5.03
N LEU A 12 1.18 58.49 3.88
CA LEU A 12 0.41 57.43 3.22
C LEU A 12 1.30 56.25 2.80
N ILE A 13 2.48 56.52 2.22
CA ILE A 13 3.44 55.46 1.84
C ILE A 13 3.93 54.71 3.08
N PHE A 14 4.26 55.43 4.16
CA PHE A 14 4.65 54.82 5.41
C PHE A 14 3.54 53.91 5.96
N PHE A 15 2.30 54.38 5.96
CA PHE A 15 1.14 53.62 6.42
C PHE A 15 0.89 52.36 5.56
N LEU A 16 0.99 52.48 4.24
CA LEU A 16 0.89 51.35 3.30
C LEU A 16 2.02 50.33 3.51
N SER A 17 3.24 50.79 3.79
CA SER A 17 4.38 49.90 4.07
C SER A 17 4.22 49.15 5.39
N CYS A 18 3.68 49.79 6.42
CA CYS A 18 3.35 49.13 7.70
C CYS A 18 2.23 48.10 7.53
N LEU A 19 1.20 48.40 6.73
CA LEU A 19 0.13 47.44 6.42
C LEU A 19 0.65 46.20 5.68
N ALA A 20 1.55 46.38 4.71
CA ALA A 20 2.17 45.26 3.99
C ALA A 20 3.03 44.39 4.92
N ALA A 21 3.81 45.00 5.82
CA ALA A 21 4.64 44.29 6.79
C ALA A 21 3.82 43.54 7.86
N ALA A 22 2.58 43.97 8.12
CA ALA A 22 1.67 43.29 9.05
C ALA A 22 0.89 42.12 8.42
N SER A 23 1.00 41.91 7.10
CA SER A 23 0.37 40.78 6.44
C SER A 23 1.01 39.46 6.88
N LYS A 24 0.18 38.50 7.31
CA LYS A 24 0.59 37.11 7.57
C LYS A 24 0.16 36.28 6.37
N ALA A 25 1.06 35.49 5.82
CA ALA A 25 0.68 34.46 4.86
C ALA A 25 -0.26 33.44 5.53
N GLN A 26 -1.17 32.85 4.76
CA GLN A 26 -2.01 31.77 5.25
C GLN A 26 -1.12 30.55 5.50
N ASN A 27 -1.22 29.96 6.69
CA ASN A 27 -0.65 28.64 6.93
C ASN A 27 -1.37 27.67 5.96
N PRO A 28 -0.70 26.81 5.20
CA PRO A 28 -1.34 25.87 4.27
C PRO A 28 -2.06 24.74 5.03
N ILE A 29 -2.99 25.13 5.91
CA ILE A 29 -3.87 24.22 6.65
C ILE A 29 -4.65 23.42 5.62
N GLY A 30 -4.51 22.11 5.64
CA GLY A 30 -5.18 21.19 4.72
C GLY A 30 -4.31 20.68 3.56
N ILE A 31 -3.05 21.12 3.43
CA ILE A 31 -2.09 20.47 2.53
C ILE A 31 -1.34 19.41 3.34
N PRO A 32 -1.46 18.11 3.01
CA PRO A 32 -0.73 17.06 3.70
C PRO A 32 0.77 17.15 3.37
N ASP A 33 1.61 16.85 4.36
CA ASP A 33 3.03 16.60 4.11
C ASP A 33 3.17 15.33 3.24
N ILE A 34 3.87 15.45 2.11
CA ILE A 34 4.10 14.33 1.19
C ILE A 34 5.52 13.81 1.40
N ILE A 35 5.63 12.60 1.93
CA ILE A 35 6.90 11.87 2.04
C ILE A 35 7.00 10.89 0.88
N ASN A 36 8.10 10.96 0.14
CA ASN A 36 8.38 10.07 -0.99
C ASN A 36 9.37 8.98 -0.56
N TYR A 37 9.01 7.72 -0.82
CA TYR A 37 9.89 6.57 -0.65
C TYR A 37 10.24 6.00 -2.03
N TYR A 38 11.52 6.05 -2.36
CA TYR A 38 12.02 5.50 -3.62
C TYR A 38 12.32 4.01 -3.46
N ASN A 39 12.50 3.30 -4.57
CA ASN A 39 12.89 1.89 -4.53
C ASN A 39 14.23 1.64 -3.84
N SER A 40 15.14 2.62 -3.87
CA SER A 40 16.36 2.63 -3.08
C SER A 40 16.13 2.71 -1.56
N SER A 41 14.98 3.25 -1.12
CA SER A 41 14.62 3.34 0.30
C SER A 41 14.19 1.99 0.88
N TYR A 42 13.47 1.18 0.09
CA TYR A 42 12.96 -0.12 0.53
C TYR A 42 13.71 -1.32 -0.07
N GLY A 43 14.64 -1.09 -0.99
CA GLY A 43 15.55 -2.11 -1.52
C GLY A 43 14.87 -3.21 -2.33
N ALA A 44 13.81 -2.88 -3.07
CA ALA A 44 13.06 -3.84 -3.89
C ALA A 44 12.64 -3.21 -5.24
N GLY A 45 11.77 -3.88 -6.00
CA GLY A 45 11.35 -3.41 -7.32
C GLY A 45 10.58 -2.09 -7.31
N ALA A 46 10.60 -1.35 -8.42
CA ALA A 46 10.02 -0.01 -8.50
C ALA A 46 8.47 0.01 -8.56
N GLU A 47 7.82 -1.11 -8.89
CA GLU A 47 6.37 -1.17 -9.00
C GLU A 47 5.72 -1.77 -7.74
N ASN A 48 4.80 -1.00 -7.17
CA ASN A 48 3.89 -1.45 -6.12
C ASN A 48 2.47 -1.55 -6.70
N ARG A 49 1.77 -2.67 -6.49
CA ARG A 49 0.51 -3.00 -7.20
C ARG A 49 -0.74 -3.06 -6.33
N SER A 50 -0.57 -3.28 -5.03
CA SER A 50 -1.65 -3.40 -4.06
C SER A 50 -1.13 -2.98 -2.70
N ILE A 51 -2.03 -2.46 -1.88
CA ILE A 51 -1.73 -1.95 -0.54
C ILE A 51 -2.81 -2.42 0.43
N VAL A 52 -2.41 -2.84 1.62
CA VAL A 52 -3.30 -3.11 2.75
C VAL A 52 -2.65 -2.65 4.05
N GLU A 53 -3.46 -2.41 5.08
CA GLU A 53 -3.03 -2.01 6.42
C GLU A 53 -3.53 -3.07 7.42
N ASP A 54 -2.70 -3.45 8.40
CA ASP A 54 -3.16 -4.29 9.51
C ASP A 54 -3.76 -3.48 10.66
N GLN A 55 -4.32 -4.17 11.65
CA GLN A 55 -4.91 -3.54 12.84
C GLN A 55 -3.91 -2.75 13.70
N ASN A 56 -2.60 -2.91 13.49
CA ASN A 56 -1.55 -2.19 14.21
C ASN A 56 -1.01 -0.99 13.41
N GLY A 57 -1.57 -0.70 12.23
CA GLY A 57 -1.12 0.37 11.34
C GLY A 57 0.11 0.02 10.52
N VAL A 58 0.51 -1.25 10.45
CA VAL A 58 1.59 -1.70 9.56
C VAL A 58 1.05 -1.74 8.14
N MET A 59 1.73 -1.04 7.24
CA MET A 59 1.39 -0.99 5.83
C MET A 59 2.08 -2.11 5.07
N TYR A 60 1.35 -2.78 4.18
CA TYR A 60 1.86 -3.85 3.35
C TYR A 60 1.66 -3.53 1.87
N PHE A 61 2.67 -3.82 1.05
CA PHE A 61 2.66 -3.50 -0.37
C PHE A 61 3.03 -4.73 -1.20
N ALA A 62 2.23 -5.00 -2.22
CA ALA A 62 2.53 -5.98 -3.26
C ALA A 62 3.60 -5.39 -4.19
N ASN A 63 4.74 -6.06 -4.32
CA ASN A 63 5.89 -5.57 -5.07
C ASN A 63 6.41 -6.63 -6.08
N LEU A 64 7.16 -6.17 -7.08
CA LEU A 64 7.86 -7.04 -8.05
C LEU A 64 8.74 -8.12 -7.40
N GLU A 65 9.28 -7.88 -6.21
CA GLU A 65 10.21 -8.81 -5.53
C GLU A 65 9.60 -9.56 -4.33
N GLY A 66 8.32 -9.32 -4.03
CA GLY A 66 7.65 -9.94 -2.89
C GLY A 66 6.63 -9.04 -2.20
N LEU A 67 6.41 -9.30 -0.92
CA LEU A 67 5.64 -8.46 -0.02
C LEU A 67 6.59 -7.49 0.71
N LEU A 68 6.30 -6.19 0.66
CA LEU A 68 6.93 -5.21 1.53
C LEU A 68 6.06 -4.94 2.76
N SER A 69 6.68 -4.73 3.92
CA SER A 69 6.02 -4.16 5.11
C SER A 69 6.70 -2.85 5.52
N PHE A 70 5.91 -1.91 6.02
CA PHE A 70 6.38 -0.63 6.53
C PHE A 70 5.67 -0.28 7.84
N ASP A 71 6.44 -0.05 8.90
CA ASP A 71 5.94 0.26 10.26
C ASP A 71 5.91 1.77 10.58
N GLY A 72 6.08 2.62 9.56
CA GLY A 72 6.24 4.07 9.72
C GLY A 72 7.70 4.52 9.75
N SER A 73 8.64 3.60 9.97
CA SER A 73 10.08 3.89 10.01
C SER A 73 10.93 2.95 9.14
N THR A 74 10.59 1.66 9.14
CA THR A 74 11.45 0.60 8.64
C THR A 74 10.73 -0.20 7.57
N TRP A 75 11.44 -0.49 6.49
CA TRP A 75 10.99 -1.35 5.40
C TRP A 75 11.54 -2.76 5.56
N LYS A 76 10.73 -3.77 5.27
CA LYS A 76 11.17 -5.18 5.20
C LYS A 76 10.57 -5.86 3.97
N LEU A 77 11.37 -6.69 3.31
CA LEU A 77 10.97 -7.47 2.14
C LEU A 77 10.79 -8.95 2.52
N TYR A 78 9.70 -9.55 2.04
CA TYR A 78 9.39 -10.97 2.18
C TYR A 78 9.12 -11.57 0.79
N SER A 79 10.11 -12.28 0.25
CA SER A 79 9.98 -12.94 -1.05
C SER A 79 9.16 -14.22 -0.97
N LEU A 80 8.45 -14.54 -2.06
CA LEU A 80 7.81 -15.84 -2.22
C LEU A 80 8.87 -16.94 -2.44
N PRO A 81 8.57 -18.21 -2.13
CA PRO A 81 9.49 -19.33 -2.40
C PRO A 81 9.90 -19.44 -3.88
N ASN A 82 8.96 -19.15 -4.80
CA ASN A 82 9.22 -19.12 -6.24
C ASN A 82 9.88 -17.82 -6.73
N LYS A 83 10.16 -16.87 -5.82
CA LYS A 83 10.73 -15.54 -6.10
C LYS A 83 9.96 -14.74 -7.16
N SER A 84 8.64 -14.97 -7.26
CA SER A 84 7.80 -14.24 -8.20
C SER A 84 7.25 -12.93 -7.61
N ILE A 85 6.66 -12.13 -8.48
CA ILE A 85 5.94 -10.91 -8.14
C ILE A 85 4.75 -11.20 -7.22
N VAL A 86 4.51 -10.32 -6.25
CA VAL A 86 3.21 -10.21 -5.57
C VAL A 86 2.41 -9.13 -6.28
N ARG A 87 1.17 -9.45 -6.66
CA ARG A 87 0.28 -8.58 -7.43
C ARG A 87 -0.88 -8.04 -6.63
N SER A 88 -1.45 -8.88 -5.77
CA SER A 88 -2.68 -8.58 -5.05
C SER A 88 -2.56 -8.98 -3.59
N LEU A 89 -3.18 -8.18 -2.72
CA LEU A 89 -3.23 -8.40 -1.29
C LEU A 89 -4.67 -8.26 -0.78
N ALA A 90 -4.97 -8.96 0.31
CA ALA A 90 -6.15 -8.71 1.13
C ALA A 90 -5.88 -9.09 2.59
N MET A 91 -6.45 -8.32 3.51
CA MET A 91 -6.44 -8.69 4.94
C MET A 91 -7.56 -9.66 5.27
N GLY A 92 -7.19 -10.75 5.94
CA GLY A 92 -8.11 -11.69 6.54
C GLY A 92 -8.59 -11.27 7.92
N LYS A 93 -9.76 -11.75 8.33
CA LYS A 93 -10.22 -11.64 9.73
C LYS A 93 -9.38 -12.45 10.71
N ASP A 94 -8.60 -13.40 10.20
CA ASP A 94 -7.65 -14.24 10.94
C ASP A 94 -6.25 -13.61 11.08
N ASN A 95 -6.12 -12.30 10.79
CA ASN A 95 -4.87 -11.54 10.80
C ASN A 95 -3.81 -12.06 9.82
N ARG A 96 -4.23 -12.82 8.80
CA ARG A 96 -3.35 -13.21 7.70
C ARG A 96 -3.38 -12.18 6.58
N ILE A 97 -2.23 -12.04 5.92
CA ILE A 97 -2.10 -11.21 4.72
C ILE A 97 -2.19 -12.16 3.53
N TYR A 98 -3.36 -12.24 2.92
CA TYR A 98 -3.55 -13.04 1.72
C TYR A 98 -2.83 -12.38 0.55
N ALA A 99 -2.09 -13.18 -0.20
CA ALA A 99 -1.23 -12.71 -1.27
C ALA A 99 -1.39 -13.57 -2.52
N GLY A 100 -1.45 -12.89 -3.65
CA GLY A 100 -1.59 -13.47 -4.98
C GLY A 100 -0.45 -13.00 -5.86
N GLY A 101 0.28 -13.93 -6.45
CA GLY A 101 1.43 -13.65 -7.29
C GLY A 101 1.32 -14.30 -8.66
N GLN A 102 2.46 -14.39 -9.33
CA GLN A 102 2.59 -15.21 -10.52
C GLN A 102 2.81 -16.67 -10.12
N ASP A 103 2.00 -17.56 -10.69
CA ASP A 103 2.02 -19.02 -10.54
C ASP A 103 1.86 -19.53 -9.08
N ASP A 104 1.48 -18.67 -8.14
CA ASP A 104 1.24 -19.06 -6.75
C ASP A 104 0.28 -18.08 -6.05
N PHE A 105 -0.40 -18.58 -5.02
CA PHE A 105 -1.21 -17.78 -4.10
C PHE A 105 -1.32 -18.46 -2.74
N GLY A 106 -1.57 -17.63 -1.73
CA GLY A 106 -1.66 -18.10 -0.37
C GLY A 106 -1.71 -16.96 0.61
N TYR A 107 -1.00 -17.08 1.73
CA TYR A 107 -0.97 -16.05 2.75
C TYR A 107 0.37 -15.95 3.45
N PHE A 108 0.66 -14.77 3.97
CA PHE A 108 1.69 -14.55 4.97
C PHE A 108 1.07 -14.60 6.37
N SER A 109 1.78 -15.26 7.27
CA SER A 109 1.49 -15.30 8.71
C SER A 109 2.80 -15.36 9.50
N PRO A 110 2.85 -14.83 10.73
CA PRO A 110 4.04 -14.89 11.55
C PRO A 110 4.41 -16.34 11.91
N ASP A 111 5.69 -16.65 11.87
CA ASP A 111 6.25 -17.86 12.46
C ASP A 111 6.38 -17.73 13.99
N ARG A 112 7.01 -18.71 14.64
CA ARG A 112 7.22 -18.73 16.10
C ARG A 112 8.05 -17.54 16.62
N ASN A 113 8.80 -16.87 15.75
CA ASN A 113 9.63 -15.71 16.08
C ASN A 113 8.98 -14.39 15.60
N GLY A 114 7.75 -14.43 15.09
CA GLY A 114 7.04 -13.25 14.58
C GLY A 114 7.45 -12.84 13.16
N LYS A 115 8.30 -13.62 12.46
CA LYS A 115 8.67 -13.32 11.07
C LYS A 115 7.57 -13.80 10.13
N LEU A 116 7.11 -12.93 9.22
CA LEU A 116 6.15 -13.33 8.20
C LEU A 116 6.75 -14.39 7.26
N VAL A 117 6.00 -15.48 7.08
CA VAL A 117 6.35 -16.59 6.19
C VAL A 117 5.16 -16.86 5.27
N PHE A 118 5.45 -17.04 3.98
CA PHE A 118 4.43 -17.38 2.99
C PHE A 118 4.06 -18.86 3.05
N THR A 119 2.77 -19.15 3.11
CA THR A 119 2.20 -20.49 2.98
C THR A 119 1.44 -20.56 1.66
N SER A 120 1.94 -21.37 0.72
CA SER A 120 1.27 -21.61 -0.56
C SER A 120 0.01 -22.46 -0.36
N LEU A 121 -1.08 -22.03 -1.01
CA LEU A 121 -2.33 -22.78 -1.10
C LEU A 121 -2.45 -23.58 -2.40
N LYS A 122 -1.54 -23.37 -3.36
CA LYS A 122 -1.49 -24.10 -4.63
C LYS A 122 -1.47 -25.63 -4.46
N PRO A 123 -0.80 -26.24 -3.46
CA PRO A 123 -0.85 -27.68 -3.23
C PRO A 123 -2.24 -28.25 -2.91
N LEU A 124 -3.21 -27.41 -2.52
CA LEU A 124 -4.59 -27.83 -2.28
C LEU A 124 -5.41 -27.97 -3.57
N LEU A 125 -4.87 -27.54 -4.72
CA LEU A 125 -5.54 -27.62 -6.01
C LEU A 125 -5.48 -29.03 -6.61
N SER A 126 -6.53 -29.39 -7.34
CA SER A 126 -6.50 -30.57 -8.20
C SER A 126 -5.54 -30.36 -9.38
N LYS A 127 -5.03 -31.46 -9.96
CA LYS A 127 -4.13 -31.41 -11.12
C LYS A 127 -4.67 -30.58 -12.29
N LYS A 128 -6.00 -30.56 -12.50
CA LYS A 128 -6.65 -29.81 -13.57
C LYS A 128 -6.52 -28.29 -13.39
N ASN A 129 -6.52 -27.82 -12.15
CA ASN A 129 -6.52 -26.39 -11.81
C ASN A 129 -5.13 -25.90 -11.38
N TYR A 130 -4.10 -26.74 -11.51
CA TYR A 130 -2.75 -26.46 -11.02
C TYR A 130 -2.01 -25.40 -11.85
N SER A 131 -2.47 -25.15 -13.09
CA SER A 131 -1.89 -24.18 -14.01
C SER A 131 -2.76 -22.93 -14.07
N PHE A 132 -2.18 -21.80 -13.70
CA PHE A 132 -2.72 -20.45 -13.86
C PHE A 132 -1.53 -19.47 -13.92
N THR A 133 -1.72 -18.30 -14.53
CA THR A 133 -0.62 -17.34 -14.70
C THR A 133 -0.47 -16.43 -13.49
N ASP A 134 -1.50 -15.66 -13.19
CA ASP A 134 -1.43 -14.56 -12.22
C ASP A 134 -2.70 -14.52 -11.38
N ILE A 135 -2.57 -14.19 -10.09
CA ILE A 135 -3.72 -13.80 -9.26
C ILE A 135 -3.83 -12.28 -9.24
N TRP A 136 -4.88 -11.77 -9.87
CA TRP A 136 -5.10 -10.35 -10.11
C TRP A 136 -5.84 -9.65 -8.98
N ASN A 137 -6.75 -10.33 -8.31
CA ASN A 137 -7.54 -9.75 -7.22
C ASN A 137 -7.80 -10.76 -6.12
N ILE A 138 -7.89 -10.26 -4.89
CA ILE A 138 -8.25 -11.02 -3.72
C ILE A 138 -9.37 -10.28 -2.98
N VAL A 139 -10.41 -11.00 -2.59
CA VAL A 139 -11.52 -10.47 -1.78
C VAL A 139 -11.76 -11.41 -0.61
N THR A 140 -11.90 -10.83 0.58
CA THR A 140 -12.28 -11.56 1.80
C THR A 140 -13.75 -11.30 2.13
N MET A 141 -14.52 -12.36 2.40
CA MET A 141 -15.93 -12.26 2.75
C MET A 141 -16.24 -13.25 3.88
N GLY A 142 -16.44 -12.73 5.10
CA GLY A 142 -16.58 -13.60 6.27
C GLY A 142 -15.29 -14.40 6.51
N ASN A 143 -15.38 -15.73 6.40
CA ASN A 143 -14.24 -16.64 6.48
C ASN A 143 -13.74 -17.10 5.10
N ASP A 144 -14.43 -16.72 4.02
CA ASP A 144 -14.06 -17.06 2.66
C ASP A 144 -13.04 -16.07 2.11
N VAL A 145 -12.11 -16.60 1.32
CA VAL A 145 -11.14 -15.80 0.57
C VAL A 145 -11.17 -16.22 -0.89
N PHE A 146 -11.44 -15.25 -1.76
CA PHE A 146 -11.54 -15.47 -3.20
C PHE A 146 -10.30 -14.92 -3.88
N PHE A 147 -9.54 -15.79 -4.56
CA PHE A 147 -8.41 -15.42 -5.39
C PHE A 147 -8.84 -15.51 -6.85
N ARG A 148 -8.75 -14.42 -7.61
CA ARG A 148 -9.15 -14.39 -9.02
C ARG A 148 -7.93 -14.41 -9.92
N SER A 149 -7.80 -15.42 -10.78
CA SER A 149 -6.91 -15.40 -11.93
C SER A 149 -7.61 -14.79 -13.16
N LYS A 150 -7.12 -15.05 -14.37
CA LYS A 150 -7.82 -14.66 -15.60
C LYS A 150 -8.92 -15.65 -15.95
N GLU A 151 -8.72 -16.94 -15.69
CA GLU A 151 -9.62 -18.02 -16.11
C GLU A 151 -10.43 -18.62 -14.94
N SER A 152 -10.08 -18.32 -13.69
CA SER A 152 -10.69 -18.97 -12.54
C SER A 152 -10.77 -18.09 -11.29
N ILE A 153 -11.75 -18.40 -10.45
CA ILE A 153 -11.87 -17.90 -9.08
C ILE A 153 -11.66 -19.08 -8.13
N PHE A 154 -10.66 -18.98 -7.26
CA PHE A 154 -10.36 -19.95 -6.21
C PHE A 154 -10.95 -19.45 -4.89
N GLN A 155 -11.96 -20.12 -4.37
CA GLN A 155 -12.49 -19.87 -3.04
C GLN A 155 -11.78 -20.75 -2.02
N TYR A 156 -11.06 -20.14 -1.10
CA TYR A 156 -10.44 -20.79 0.04
C TYR A 156 -11.31 -20.65 1.28
N ASN A 157 -11.61 -21.78 1.92
CA ASN A 157 -12.27 -21.85 3.22
C ASN A 157 -11.78 -23.08 3.98
N SER A 158 -11.33 -22.89 5.23
CA SER A 158 -11.02 -23.99 6.16
C SER A 158 -10.15 -25.11 5.55
N ASN A 159 -9.03 -24.75 4.91
CA ASN A 159 -8.10 -25.69 4.23
C ASN A 159 -8.66 -26.44 3.00
N SER A 160 -9.75 -25.95 2.42
CA SER A 160 -10.27 -26.45 1.16
C SER A 160 -10.31 -25.35 0.11
N ILE A 161 -10.18 -25.74 -1.17
CA ILE A 161 -10.35 -24.84 -2.30
C ILE A 161 -11.45 -25.35 -3.22
N THR A 162 -12.43 -24.49 -3.49
CA THR A 162 -13.40 -24.69 -4.58
C THR A 162 -13.05 -23.75 -5.73
N VAL A 163 -13.14 -24.24 -6.96
CA VAL A 163 -12.75 -23.50 -8.16
C VAL A 163 -13.96 -23.23 -9.03
N TYR A 164 -14.14 -21.97 -9.39
CA TYR A 164 -15.18 -21.47 -10.30
C TYR A 164 -14.54 -20.89 -11.57
N PRO A 165 -15.22 -20.90 -12.72
CA PRO A 165 -14.81 -20.07 -13.85
C PRO A 165 -14.90 -18.58 -13.48
N ALA A 166 -13.97 -17.77 -14.00
CA ALA A 166 -13.98 -16.31 -13.85
C ALA A 166 -14.84 -15.62 -14.90
#